data_AF-A0A9D9PDA8-F1
#
_entry.id   AF-A0A9D9PDA8-F1
#
_cell.length_a   1.000
_cell.length_b   1.000
_cell.length_c   1.000
_cell.angle_alpha   90.00
_cell.angle_beta   90.00
_cell.angle_gamma   90.00
#
_symmetry.space_group_name_H-M   'P 1'
#
loop_
_entity.id
_entity.type
_entity.pdbx_description
1 polymer ?
#
loop_
_entity_poly.entity_id
_entity_poly.type
_entity_poly.pdbx_seq_one_letter_code
_entity_poly.pdbx_strand_id
1 'polypeptide(L)'
;MKNLLCLARLDRANISEGFQIYYLNDVLDDLAQELCPLALQAEVKPTFKSIAASKIKIQGNEAQLYRLLYNIASNAIQYTPSGGRVTIELDSTANEEIVRVRDTGIGISAED
;
A
#
# COMPACT_ATOMS: atom_id res chain seq x y z
N MET A 1 13.36 -16.55 1.81
CA MET A 1 12.98 -16.74 3.22
C MET A 1 13.33 -15.49 4.04
N LYS A 2 12.45 -14.49 3.95
CA LYS A 2 12.35 -13.19 4.66
C LYS A 2 11.30 -12.46 3.79
N ASN A 3 10.01 -12.57 4.09
CA ASN A 3 9.36 -11.73 5.08
C ASN A 3 8.19 -12.50 5.68
N LEU A 4 8.48 -13.25 6.74
CA LEU A 4 7.49 -13.70 7.69
C LEU A 4 6.88 -12.45 8.34
N LEU A 5 5.63 -12.18 7.97
CA LEU A 5 4.59 -11.55 8.78
C LEU A 5 5.12 -10.78 10.02
N CYS A 6 5.48 -9.51 9.84
CA CYS A 6 5.82 -8.65 10.98
C CYS A 6 4.53 -8.14 11.66
N LEU A 7 3.64 -9.06 12.05
CA LEU A 7 2.39 -8.75 12.77
C LEU A 7 2.50 -9.00 14.29
N ALA A 8 3.65 -9.46 14.79
CA ALA A 8 3.80 -9.86 16.20
C ALA A 8 4.61 -8.89 17.09
N ARG A 9 4.95 -7.69 16.61
CA ARG A 9 5.53 -6.63 17.47
C ARG A 9 4.94 -5.27 17.13
N LEU A 10 3.65 -5.12 17.44
CA LEU A 10 3.17 -3.83 17.95
C LEU A 10 3.86 -3.63 19.30
N ASP A 11 5.14 -3.24 19.24
CA ASP A 11 5.88 -2.76 20.39
C ASP A 11 5.02 -1.64 20.98
N ARG A 12 4.64 -1.85 22.23
CA ARG A 12 3.81 -0.98 23.08
C ARG A 12 4.59 0.29 23.44
N ALA A 13 5.19 0.93 22.45
CA ALA A 13 6.07 2.09 22.55
C ALA A 13 5.44 3.22 21.72
N ASN A 14 4.78 4.16 22.41
CA ASN A 14 4.31 5.45 21.90
C ASN A 14 3.56 5.43 20.56
N ILE A 15 2.35 4.87 20.56
CA ILE A 15 1.39 5.05 19.44
C ILE A 15 1.14 6.56 19.17
N SER A 16 1.35 7.44 20.16
CA SER A 16 1.02 8.86 20.06
C SER A 16 2.13 9.77 19.50
N GLU A 17 3.38 9.31 19.37
CA GLU A 17 4.45 10.14 18.81
C GLU A 17 4.38 10.15 17.26
N GLY A 18 4.29 11.35 16.68
CA GLY A 18 4.27 11.54 15.23
C GLY A 18 2.89 11.44 14.57
N PHE A 19 1.80 11.49 15.34
CA PHE A 19 0.47 11.65 14.76
C PHE A 19 0.31 13.06 14.19
N GLN A 20 0.12 13.14 12.87
CA GLN A 20 -0.14 14.39 12.16
C GLN A 20 -1.37 14.25 11.29
N ILE A 21 -1.92 15.39 10.87
CA ILE A 21 -2.99 15.41 9.89
C ILE A 21 -2.37 15.62 8.51
N TYR A 22 -2.65 14.70 7.59
CA TYR A 22 -2.10 14.70 6.23
C TYR A 22 -3.16 14.19 5.24
N TYR A 23 -2.89 14.36 3.94
CA TYR A 23 -3.74 13.81 2.89
C TYR A 23 -3.25 12.43 2.48
N LEU A 24 -4.15 11.44 2.53
CA LEU A 24 -3.83 10.08 2.13
C LEU A 24 -3.45 9.99 0.64
N ASN A 25 -3.99 10.89 -0.18
CA ASN A 25 -3.64 11.03 -1.59
C ASN A 25 -2.14 11.30 -1.78
N ASP A 26 -1.55 12.17 -0.96
CA ASP A 26 -0.15 12.58 -1.11
C ASP A 26 0.78 11.38 -0.80
N VAL A 27 0.44 10.58 0.23
CA VAL A 27 1.14 9.33 0.56
C VAL A 27 1.08 8.32 -0.59
N LEU A 28 -0.07 8.21 -1.27
CA LEU A 28 -0.23 7.30 -2.39
C LEU A 28 0.48 7.79 -3.67
N ASP A 29 0.55 9.11 -3.87
CA ASP A 29 1.29 9.71 -4.98
C ASP A 29 2.81 9.46 -4.81
N ASP A 30 3.34 9.64 -3.60
CA ASP A 30 4.73 9.32 -3.29
C ASP A 30 5.02 7.83 -3.49
N LEU A 31 4.11 6.98 -3.02
CA LEU A 31 4.21 5.53 -3.20
C LEU A 31 4.19 5.16 -4.69
N ALA A 32 3.38 5.85 -5.50
CA ALA A 32 3.31 5.62 -6.93
C ALA A 32 4.62 5.96 -7.64
N GLN A 33 5.25 7.06 -7.24
CA GLN A 33 6.53 7.49 -7.79
C GLN A 33 7.64 6.48 -7.47
N GLU A 34 7.67 5.95 -6.24
CA GLU A 34 8.69 4.97 -5.84
C GLU A 34 8.46 3.58 -6.46
N LEU A 35 7.20 3.12 -6.54
CA LEU A 35 6.89 1.77 -7.03
C LEU A 35 6.83 1.64 -8.54
N CYS A 36 6.55 2.73 -9.27
CA CYS A 36 6.51 2.70 -10.74
C CYS A 36 7.79 2.12 -11.37
N PRO A 37 9.01 2.60 -11.05
CA PRO A 37 10.23 2.03 -11.62
C PRO A 37 10.43 0.55 -11.25
N LEU A 38 10.08 0.14 -10.01
CA LEU A 38 10.16 -1.25 -9.58
C LEU A 38 9.21 -2.16 -10.38
N ALA A 39 7.97 -1.71 -10.59
CA ALA A 39 6.98 -2.44 -11.39
C ALA A 39 7.42 -2.57 -12.85
N LEU A 40 7.94 -1.49 -13.45
CA LEU A 40 8.46 -1.49 -14.82
C LEU A 40 9.64 -2.45 -14.98
N GLN A 41 10.58 -2.47 -14.02
CA GLN A 41 11.71 -3.39 -14.01
C GLN A 41 11.26 -4.87 -13.90
N ALA A 42 10.17 -5.12 -13.16
CA ALA A 42 9.56 -6.44 -13.05
C ALA A 42 8.63 -6.78 -14.24
N GLU A 43 8.49 -5.89 -15.23
CA GLU A 43 7.55 -6.01 -16.36
C GLU A 43 6.08 -6.14 -15.91
N VAL A 44 5.75 -5.60 -14.74
CA VAL A 44 4.40 -5.56 -14.16
C VAL A 44 3.79 -4.20 -14.47
N LYS A 45 2.50 -4.17 -14.83
CA LYS A 45 1.77 -2.92 -15.10
C LYS A 45 1.24 -2.33 -13.80
N PRO A 46 1.80 -1.22 -13.29
CA PRO A 46 1.20 -0.53 -12.16
C PRO A 46 -0.05 0.24 -12.60
N THR A 47 -1.04 0.34 -11.73
CA THR A 47 -2.24 1.15 -11.97
C THR A 47 -2.62 1.83 -10.66
N PHE A 48 -2.67 3.16 -10.66
CA PHE A 48 -3.08 3.95 -9.51
C PHE A 48 -4.41 4.60 -9.81
N LYS A 49 -5.39 4.47 -8.91
CA LYS A 49 -6.73 5.02 -9.08
C LYS A 49 -7.17 5.71 -7.78
N SER A 50 -7.72 6.90 -7.91
CA SER A 50 -8.47 7.55 -6.83
C SER A 50 -9.90 7.71 -7.30
N ILE A 51 -10.83 7.04 -6.62
CA ILE A 51 -12.28 7.11 -6.85
C ILE A 51 -12.93 8.14 -5.92
N ALA A 52 -12.22 8.54 -4.85
CA ALA A 52 -12.66 9.57 -3.93
C ALA A 52 -12.92 10.91 -4.66
N ALA A 53 -14.07 11.54 -4.35
CA ALA A 53 -14.49 12.80 -4.96
C ALA A 53 -13.61 14.01 -4.57
N SER A 54 -12.87 13.89 -3.46
CA SER A 54 -11.96 14.92 -2.95
C SER A 54 -10.77 14.26 -2.27
N LYS A 55 -9.73 15.06 -1.96
CA LYS A 55 -8.62 14.57 -1.13
C LYS A 55 -9.13 14.12 0.24
N ILE A 56 -8.60 13.01 0.73
CA ILE A 56 -8.98 12.38 2.00
C ILE A 56 -7.96 12.79 3.06
N LYS A 57 -8.44 13.42 4.13
CA LYS A 57 -7.63 13.91 5.24
C LYS A 57 -7.75 12.95 6.43
N ILE A 58 -6.62 12.41 6.89
CA ILE A 58 -6.58 11.48 8.02
C ILE A 58 -5.61 11.95 9.10
N GLN A 59 -5.82 11.47 10.33
CA GLN A 59 -4.90 11.70 11.45
C GLN A 59 -4.19 10.38 11.79
N GLY A 60 -2.86 10.40 11.77
CA GLY A 60 -2.07 9.19 12.04
C GLY A 60 -0.58 9.44 11.90
N ASN A 61 0.21 8.37 12.03
CA ASN A 61 1.63 8.40 11.71
C ASN A 61 1.82 8.10 10.21
N GLU A 62 2.07 9.15 9.43
CA GLU A 62 2.21 9.09 7.98
C GLU A 62 3.31 8.11 7.53
N ALA A 63 4.48 8.16 8.18
CA ALA A 63 5.61 7.30 7.85
C ALA A 63 5.32 5.82 8.09
N GLN A 64 4.57 5.51 9.16
CA GLN A 64 4.15 4.13 9.43
C GLN A 64 3.13 3.64 8.39
N LEU A 65 2.16 4.49 8.00
CA LEU A 65 1.20 4.13 6.96
C LEU A 65 1.88 3.95 5.61
N TYR A 66 2.80 4.85 5.24
CA TYR A 66 3.62 4.73 4.04
C TYR A 66 4.34 3.39 4.01
N ARG A 67 5.05 3.04 5.10
CA ARG A 67 5.79 1.79 5.21
C ARG A 67 4.87 0.56 5.09
N LEU A 68 3.69 0.59 5.69
CA LEU A 68 2.70 -0.48 5.58
C LEU A 68 2.27 -0.67 4.11
N LEU A 69 1.86 0.41 3.45
CA LEU A 69 1.40 0.36 2.06
C LEU A 69 2.52 -0.06 1.10
N TYR A 70 3.74 0.45 1.31
CA TYR A 70 4.93 0.04 0.57
C TYR A 70 5.19 -1.44 0.68
N ASN A 71 5.16 -2.03 1.88
CA ASN A 71 5.37 -3.46 2.06
C ASN A 71 4.33 -4.29 1.30
N ILE A 72 3.06 -3.91 1.35
CA ILE A 72 1.99 -4.64 0.68
C ILE A 72 2.16 -4.53 -0.85
N ALA A 73 2.39 -3.33 -1.35
CA ALA A 73 2.45 -3.07 -2.79
C ALA A 73 3.76 -3.55 -3.44
N SER A 74 4.89 -3.45 -2.76
CA SER A 74 6.15 -4.03 -3.22
C SER A 74 6.07 -5.56 -3.27
N ASN A 75 5.44 -6.21 -2.29
CA ASN A 75 5.16 -7.64 -2.34
C ASN A 75 4.27 -7.98 -3.54
N ALA A 76 3.18 -7.24 -3.74
CA ALA A 76 2.30 -7.41 -4.89
C ALA A 76 3.08 -7.35 -6.22
N ILE A 77 4.02 -6.42 -6.38
CA ILE A 77 4.90 -6.33 -7.56
C ILE A 77 5.83 -7.55 -7.64
N GLN A 78 6.51 -7.89 -6.54
CA GLN A 78 7.48 -8.98 -6.48
C GLN A 78 6.87 -10.35 -6.81
N TYR A 79 5.63 -10.59 -6.39
CA TYR A 79 4.93 -11.88 -6.54
C TYR A 79 3.99 -11.91 -7.76
N THR A 80 3.94 -10.85 -8.55
CA THR A 80 3.24 -10.82 -9.84
C THR A 80 4.20 -11.20 -10.98
N PRO A 81 3.90 -12.23 -11.79
CA PRO A 81 4.70 -12.56 -12.96
C PRO A 81 4.77 -11.42 -13.99
N SER A 82 5.83 -11.41 -14.81
CA SER A 82 5.98 -10.49 -15.95
C SER A 82 4.71 -10.50 -16.83
N GLY A 83 4.30 -9.31 -17.28
CA GLY A 83 3.06 -9.09 -18.03
C GLY A 83 1.81 -8.92 -17.18
N GLY A 84 1.90 -9.19 -15.87
CA GLY A 84 0.82 -9.00 -14.91
C GLY A 84 0.53 -7.54 -14.58
N ARG A 85 -0.30 -7.33 -13.56
CA ARG A 85 -0.80 -6.03 -13.11
C ARG A 85 -0.90 -5.96 -11.59
N VAL A 86 -0.52 -4.80 -11.06
CA VAL A 86 -0.79 -4.39 -9.68
C VAL A 86 -1.61 -3.09 -9.71
N THR A 87 -2.70 -3.05 -8.97
CA THR A 87 -3.61 -1.90 -8.87
C THR A 87 -3.67 -1.42 -7.43
N ILE A 88 -3.38 -0.13 -7.21
CA ILE A 88 -3.58 0.56 -5.94
C ILE A 88 -4.74 1.53 -6.13
N GLU A 89 -5.78 1.36 -5.33
CA GLU A 89 -7.04 2.08 -5.43
C GLU A 89 -7.36 2.75 -4.11
N LEU A 90 -7.60 4.07 -4.15
CA LEU A 90 -8.13 4.85 -3.05
C LEU A 90 -9.62 5.10 -3.28
N ASP A 91 -10.42 4.72 -2.30
CA ASP A 91 -11.87 4.82 -2.34
C ASP A 91 -12.37 5.42 -1.03
N SER A 92 -13.44 6.22 -1.12
CA SER A 92 -14.10 6.84 0.02
C SER A 92 -15.55 6.38 0.02
N THR A 93 -15.91 5.60 1.03
CA THR A 93 -17.28 5.12 1.22
C THR A 93 -17.98 5.96 2.29
N ALA A 94 -19.29 5.77 2.47
CA ALA A 94 -20.05 6.53 3.48
C ALA A 94 -19.52 6.35 4.92
N ASN A 95 -18.80 5.26 5.21
CA ASN A 95 -18.39 4.90 6.56
C ASN A 95 -16.87 4.86 6.75
N GLU A 96 -16.10 4.69 5.68
CA GLU A 96 -14.66 4.45 5.78
C GLU A 96 -13.90 4.81 4.50
N GLU A 97 -12.62 5.10 4.70
CA GLU A 97 -11.62 5.32 3.65
C GLU A 97 -10.87 4.02 3.40
N ILE A 98 -10.84 3.57 2.15
CA ILE A 98 -10.32 2.25 1.79
C ILE A 98 -9.18 2.42 0.79
N VAL A 99 -8.01 1.88 1.14
CA VAL A 99 -6.92 1.64 0.20
C VAL A 99 -6.90 0.16 -0.16
N ARG A 100 -7.07 -0.17 -1.44
CA ARG A 100 -7.02 -1.55 -1.94
C ARG A 100 -5.78 -1.74 -2.79
N VAL A 101 -4.98 -2.75 -2.46
CA VAL A 101 -3.91 -3.25 -3.31
C VAL A 101 -4.38 -4.58 -3.89
N ARG A 102 -4.47 -4.66 -5.22
CA ARG A 102 -4.86 -5.88 -5.95
C ARG A 102 -3.77 -6.24 -6.93
N ASP A 103 -3.37 -7.50 -6.96
CA ASP A 103 -2.42 -8.03 -7.91
C ASP A 103 -3.00 -9.19 -8.72
N THR A 104 -2.24 -9.62 -9.72
CA THR A 104 -2.58 -10.77 -10.59
C THR A 104 -1.51 -11.85 -10.46
N GLY A 105 -0.85 -11.89 -9.30
CA GLY A 105 0.19 -12.82 -8.98
C GLY A 105 -0.31 -14.21 -8.64
N ILE A 106 0.60 -14.99 -8.08
CA ILE A 106 0.39 -16.41 -7.78
C ILE A 106 -0.61 -16.65 -6.62
N GLY A 107 -1.03 -15.58 -5.93
CA GLY A 107 -1.83 -15.65 -4.72
C GLY A 107 -1.02 -16.10 -3.50
N ILE A 108 -1.72 -16.21 -2.36
CA ILE A 108 -1.18 -16.80 -1.14
C ILE A 108 -1.91 -18.14 -0.96
N SER A 109 -1.16 -19.24 -0.86
CA SER A 109 -1.75 -20.55 -0.57
C SER A 109 -2.43 -20.51 0.80
N ALA A 110 -3.55 -21.22 0.97
CA ALA A 110 -4.25 -21.28 2.25
C ALA A 110 -3.44 -21.98 3.37
N GLU A 111 -2.26 -22.52 3.05
CA GLU A 111 -1.39 -23.28 3.94
C GLU A 111 -0.16 -22.48 4.44
N ASP A 112 0.00 -21.20 4.04
CA ASP A 112 1.04 -20.28 4.54
C ASP A 112 0.57 -19.39 5.71
#